data_AF-A0A562MH58-F1
#
_entry.id   AF-A0A562MH58-F1
#
_cell.length_a   1.000
_cell.length_b   1.000
_cell.length_c   1.000
_cell.angle_alpha   90.00
_cell.angle_beta   90.00
_cell.angle_gamma   90.00
#
_symmetry.space_group_name_H-M   'P 1'
#
loop_
_entity.id
_entity.type
_entity.pdbx_description
1 polymer ?
#
loop_
_entity_poly.entity_id
_entity_poly.type
_entity_poly.pdbx_seq_one_letter_code
_entity_poly.pdbx_strand_id
1 'polypeptide(L)'
;MMGEQSVMQEELFYGFSLERHVPADHLLRAIDRFVDLSAIRQHLAPFYSPIGRPSIDPELLIRMLIVGYCFGIRSERRLCEEVHLNLAYRWFC
;
A
#
# COMPACT_ATOMS: atom_id res chain seq x y z
N MET A 1 1.22 12.99 13.82
CA MET A 1 0.78 13.44 12.47
C MET A 1 0.40 12.22 11.64
N MET A 2 -0.56 12.36 10.73
CA MET A 2 -0.91 11.28 9.77
C MET A 2 0.12 11.26 8.64
N GLY A 3 0.61 10.07 8.28
CA GLY A 3 1.50 9.89 7.12
C GLY A 3 0.80 10.13 5.79
N GLU A 4 1.58 10.31 4.73
CA GLU A 4 1.10 10.41 3.34
C GLU A 4 1.89 9.46 2.46
N GLN A 5 1.22 8.86 1.46
CA GLN A 5 1.92 8.14 0.41
C GLN A 5 2.65 9.13 -0.50
N SER A 6 3.97 8.97 -0.63
CA SER A 6 4.75 9.73 -1.59
C SER A 6 4.73 9.01 -2.94
N VAL A 7 4.15 9.66 -3.96
CA VAL A 7 4.22 9.17 -5.33
C VAL A 7 5.62 9.47 -5.86
N MET A 8 6.44 8.44 -6.04
CA MET A 8 7.78 8.59 -6.59
C MET A 8 7.68 8.84 -8.10
N GLN A 9 8.05 10.04 -8.54
CA GLN A 9 8.16 10.37 -9.97
C GLN A 9 9.24 9.51 -10.63
N GLU A 10 8.90 8.85 -11.74
CA GLU A 10 9.87 8.10 -12.55
C GLU A 10 10.87 9.08 -13.21
N GLU A 11 12.15 8.99 -12.84
CA GLU A 11 13.23 9.67 -13.56
C GLU A 11 13.38 9.09 -14.98
N LEU A 12 13.65 9.98 -15.94
CA LEU A 12 13.50 9.86 -17.40
C LEU A 12 14.31 8.77 -18.16
N PHE A 13 14.68 7.63 -17.57
CA PHE A 13 15.44 6.59 -18.27
C PHE A 13 14.89 5.18 -18.04
N TYR A 14 14.53 4.49 -19.15
CA TYR A 14 13.97 3.13 -19.20
C TYR A 14 12.96 2.81 -18.07
N GLY A 15 11.73 3.31 -18.23
CA GLY A 15 10.67 3.16 -17.22
C GLY A 15 10.35 1.70 -16.90
N PHE A 16 10.53 1.32 -15.64
CA PHE A 16 10.03 0.07 -15.08
C PHE A 16 8.63 0.34 -14.51
N SER A 17 7.60 -0.15 -15.21
CA SER A 17 6.22 0.04 -14.78
C SER A 17 5.70 -1.18 -14.04
N LEU A 18 5.43 -1.05 -12.74
CA LEU A 18 4.76 -2.09 -11.94
C LEU A 18 3.42 -2.49 -12.55
N GLU A 19 2.69 -1.50 -13.08
CA GLU A 19 1.41 -1.68 -13.79
C GLU A 19 1.52 -2.64 -14.98
N ARG A 20 2.68 -2.71 -15.65
CA ARG A 20 2.89 -3.66 -16.76
C ARG A 20 3.42 -5.02 -16.30
N HIS A 21 4.03 -5.09 -15.11
CA HIS A 21 4.67 -6.30 -14.61
C HIS A 21 3.74 -7.19 -13.80
N VAL A 22 2.70 -6.64 -13.17
CA VAL A 22 1.71 -7.43 -12.42
C VAL A 22 0.64 -7.96 -13.38
N PRO A 23 0.49 -9.30 -13.53
CA PRO A 23 -0.49 -9.90 -14.43
C PRO A 23 -1.93 -9.41 -14.16
N ALA A 24 -2.72 -9.24 -15.22
CA ALA A 24 -4.08 -8.72 -15.13
C ALA A 24 -5.04 -9.67 -14.36
N ASP A 25 -4.74 -10.97 -14.35
CA ASP A 25 -5.47 -12.02 -13.64
C ASP A 25 -4.99 -12.24 -12.20
N HIS A 26 -4.02 -11.45 -11.72
CA HIS A 26 -3.51 -11.55 -10.36
C HIS A 26 -4.59 -11.21 -9.32
N LEU A 27 -4.68 -11.98 -8.23
CA LEU A 27 -5.70 -11.81 -7.17
C LEU A 27 -5.80 -10.36 -6.65
N LEU A 28 -4.66 -9.71 -6.41
CA LEU A 28 -4.63 -8.33 -5.91
C LEU A 28 -5.25 -7.32 -6.88
N ARG A 29 -5.21 -7.56 -8.20
CA ARG A 29 -5.94 -6.75 -9.19
C ARG A 29 -7.44 -6.90 -9.03
N ALA A 30 -7.88 -8.14 -8.79
CA ALA A 30 -9.29 -8.40 -8.58
C ALA A 30 -9.80 -7.72 -7.31
N ILE A 31 -9.00 -7.72 -6.24
CA ILE A 31 -9.29 -7.08 -4.95
C ILE A 31 -9.29 -5.55 -5.09
N ASP A 32 -8.27 -4.96 -5.72
CA ASP A 32 -8.11 -3.50 -5.86
C ASP A 32 -9.35 -2.83 -6.48
N ARG A 33 -10.00 -3.50 -7.46
CA ARG A 33 -11.25 -3.02 -8.06
C ARG A 33 -12.40 -2.79 -7.09
N PHE A 34 -12.38 -3.44 -5.91
CA PHE A 34 -13.44 -3.36 -4.92
C PHE A 34 -13.00 -2.66 -3.63
N VAL A 35 -11.72 -2.27 -3.52
CA VAL A 35 -11.17 -1.61 -2.34
C VAL A 35 -11.16 -0.10 -2.60
N ASP A 36 -12.22 0.58 -2.17
CA ASP A 36 -12.28 2.04 -2.11
C ASP A 36 -11.89 2.52 -0.71
N LEU A 37 -10.73 3.17 -0.61
CA LEU A 37 -10.19 3.73 0.63
C LEU A 37 -10.14 5.27 0.60
N SER A 38 -10.72 5.91 -0.42
CA SER A 38 -10.65 7.37 -0.62
C SER A 38 -11.12 8.19 0.59
N ALA A 39 -12.12 7.70 1.33
CA ALA A 39 -12.67 8.37 2.50
C ALA A 39 -11.91 8.08 3.81
N ILE A 40 -10.95 7.15 3.82
CA ILE A 40 -10.38 6.65 5.08
C ILE A 40 -9.62 7.73 5.85
N ARG A 41 -8.85 8.57 5.14
CA ARG A 41 -8.07 9.65 5.74
C ARG A 41 -8.96 10.64 6.46
N GLN A 42 -10.08 11.03 5.85
CA GLN A 42 -11.04 11.96 6.45
C GLN A 42 -11.65 11.38 7.73
N HIS A 43 -12.06 10.10 7.71
CA HIS A 43 -12.62 9.44 8.89
C HIS A 43 -11.60 9.29 10.01
N LEU A 44 -10.33 9.07 9.68
CA LEU A 44 -9.30 8.84 10.67
C LEU A 44 -8.63 10.12 11.19
N ALA A 45 -8.72 11.24 10.47
CA ALA A 45 -8.07 12.51 10.82
C ALA A 45 -8.27 12.96 12.27
N PRO A 46 -9.48 12.86 12.88
CA PRO A 46 -9.68 13.26 14.27
C PRO A 46 -8.86 12.47 15.30
N PHE A 47 -8.40 11.26 14.94
CA PHE A 47 -7.66 10.37 15.85
C PHE A 47 -6.14 10.55 15.77
N TYR A 48 -5.64 11.35 14.82
CA TYR A 48 -4.21 11.60 14.68
C TYR A 48 -3.78 12.87 15.41
N SER A 49 -2.70 12.75 16.19
CA SER A 49 -2.07 13.93 16.81
C SER A 49 -1.52 14.89 15.74
N PRO A 50 -1.67 16.22 15.90
CA PRO A 50 -1.06 17.20 15.02
C PRO A 50 0.46 17.32 15.19
N ILE A 51 1.03 16.71 16.25
CA ILE A 51 2.46 16.75 16.55
C ILE A 51 3.08 15.34 16.56
N GLY A 52 4.41 15.27 16.54
CA GLY A 52 5.18 14.03 16.60
C GLY A 52 5.50 13.42 15.23
N ARG A 53 6.11 12.23 15.23
CA ARG A 53 6.51 11.52 14.00
C ARG A 53 5.28 11.19 13.15
N PRO A 54 5.32 11.42 11.83
CA PRO A 54 4.28 10.95 10.92
C PRO A 54 4.13 9.42 11.02
N SER A 55 2.89 8.94 11.05
CA SER A 55 2.59 7.52 10.96
C SER A 55 2.85 6.97 9.56
N ILE A 56 2.65 5.66 9.39
CA ILE A 56 2.38 5.10 8.05
C ILE A 56 1.04 5.67 7.56
N ASP A 57 0.92 5.89 6.25
CA ASP A 57 -0.34 6.29 5.63
C ASP A 57 -1.43 5.23 5.92
N PRO A 58 -2.64 5.63 6.35
CA PRO A 58 -3.67 4.68 6.75
C PRO A 58 -4.19 3.82 5.59
N GLU A 59 -4.22 4.34 4.36
CA GLU A 59 -4.59 3.55 3.19
C GLU A 59 -3.53 2.48 2.91
N LEU A 60 -2.25 2.86 2.95
CA LEU A 60 -1.13 1.93 2.82
C LEU A 60 -1.19 0.82 3.88
N LEU A 61 -1.43 1.18 5.14
CA LEU A 61 -1.55 0.21 6.22
C LEU A 61 -2.66 -0.81 5.97
N ILE A 62 -3.83 -0.37 5.53
CA ILE A 62 -4.96 -1.27 5.22
C ILE A 62 -4.61 -2.18 4.03
N ARG A 63 -4.02 -1.65 2.97
CA ARG A 63 -3.57 -2.43 1.80
C ARG A 63 -2.55 -3.51 2.21
N MET A 64 -1.57 -3.15 3.04
CA MET A 64 -0.62 -4.11 3.60
C MET A 64 -1.33 -5.21 4.41
N LEU A 65 -2.29 -4.86 5.27
CA LEU A 65 -3.05 -5.85 6.04
C LEU A 65 -3.85 -6.79 5.14
N ILE A 66 -4.48 -6.28 4.07
CA ILE A 66 -5.18 -7.11 3.08
C ILE A 66 -4.21 -8.13 2.46
N VAL A 67 -3.01 -7.72 2.05
CA VAL A 67 -1.96 -8.64 1.57
C VAL A 67 -1.65 -9.69 2.63
N GLY A 68 -1.44 -9.29 3.88
CA GLY A 68 -1.16 -10.20 4.99
C GLY A 68 -2.25 -11.26 5.18
N TYR A 69 -3.53 -10.86 5.14
CA TYR A 69 -4.65 -11.78 5.27
C TYR A 69 -4.82 -12.70 4.06
N CYS A 70 -4.70 -12.19 2.84
CA CYS A 70 -4.87 -12.98 1.62
C CYS A 70 -3.78 -14.03 1.42
N PHE A 71 -2.54 -13.72 1.81
CA PHE A 71 -1.37 -14.59 1.60
C PHE A 71 -0.88 -15.28 2.89
N GLY A 72 -1.62 -15.14 4.00
CA GLY A 72 -1.30 -15.82 5.26
C GLY A 72 -0.04 -15.31 5.97
N ILE A 73 0.38 -14.07 5.72
CA ILE A 73 1.53 -13.46 6.38
C ILE A 73 1.08 -12.92 7.75
N ARG A 74 1.48 -13.62 8.81
CA ARG A 74 1.04 -13.31 10.19
C ARG A 74 1.94 -12.32 10.93
N SER A 75 3.16 -12.11 10.47
CA SER A 75 4.12 -11.19 11.10
C SER A 75 4.14 -9.87 10.35
N GLU A 76 3.92 -8.76 11.03
CA GLU A 76 3.98 -7.42 10.44
C GLU A 76 5.40 -7.10 9.94
N ARG A 77 6.44 -7.57 10.66
CA ARG A 77 7.83 -7.41 10.22
C ARG A 77 8.06 -8.09 8.87
N ARG A 78 7.61 -9.35 8.75
CA ARG A 78 7.71 -10.09 7.50
C ARG A 78 6.85 -9.45 6.40
N LEU A 79 5.67 -8.93 6.74
CA LEU A 79 4.81 -8.24 5.79
C LEU A 79 5.51 -7.01 5.19
N CYS A 80 6.19 -6.21 6.01
CA CYS A 80 7.01 -5.11 5.51
C CYS A 80 8.11 -5.60 4.55
N GLU A 81 8.81 -6.69 4.88
CA GLU A 81 9.84 -7.28 4.02
C GLU A 81 9.25 -7.77 2.68
N GLU A 82 8.12 -8.48 2.73
CA GLU A 82 7.45 -9.02 1.56
C GLU A 82 6.92 -7.89 0.64
N VAL A 83 6.37 -6.81 1.19
CA VAL A 83 5.94 -5.63 0.41
C VAL A 83 7.13 -4.95 -0.27
N HIS A 84 8.32 -4.96 0.35
CA HIS A 84 9.52 -4.41 -0.28
C HIS A 84 10.05 -5.25 -1.44
N LEU A 85 9.89 -6.58 -1.37
CA LEU A 85 10.51 -7.53 -2.30
C LEU A 85 9.55 -7.99 -3.41
N ASN A 86 8.25 -8.08 -3.12
CA ASN A 86 7.26 -8.61 -4.04
C ASN A 86 6.63 -7.51 -4.88
N LEU A 87 6.82 -7.58 -6.20
CA LEU A 87 6.32 -6.59 -7.15
C LEU A 87 4.80 -6.45 -7.13
N ALA A 88 4.05 -7.54 -6.95
CA ALA A 88 2.59 -7.49 -6.90
C ALA A 88 2.10 -6.84 -5.60
N TYR A 89 2.80 -7.06 -4.48
CA TYR A 89 2.44 -6.45 -3.20
C TYR A 89 2.75 -4.96 -3.23
N ARG A 90 3.90 -4.59 -3.79
CA ARG A 90 4.31 -3.19 -3.99
C ARG A 90 3.44 -2.43 -4.99
N TRP A 91 2.87 -3.13 -5.97
CA TRP A 91 1.89 -2.53 -6.89
C TRP A 91 0.55 -2.27 -6.20
N PHE A 92 0.13 -3.19 -5.33
CA PHE A 92 -1.15 -3.07 -4.62
C PHE A 92 -1.12 -2.11 -3.44
N CYS A 93 0.04 -1.92 -2.82
CA CYS A 93 0.28 -1.05 -1.66
C CYS A 93 0.71 0.35 -2.10
#